data_AF-A0A6A7LD14-F1
#
_entry.id   AF-A0A6A7LD14-F1
#
_cell.length_a   1.000
_cell.length_b   1.000
_cell.length_c   1.000
_cell.angle_alpha   90.00
_cell.angle_beta   90.00
_cell.angle_gamma   90.00
#
_symmetry.space_group_name_H-M   'P 1'
#
loop_
_entity.id
_entity.type
_entity.pdbx_description
1 polymer ?
#
loop_
_entity_poly.entity_id
_entity_poly.type
_entity_poly.pdbx_seq_one_letter_code
_entity_poly.pdbx_strand_id
1 'polypeptide(L)' 'MLLFGLRFAYKRYLAVSGGYLFPGRKSIVKRETHLLTKPQAKRRLKNWKSMIRIYREKGYSYPTISRIKKRLTKINAES' A
#
# COMPACT_ATOMS: atom_id res chain seq x y z
N MET A 1 31.08 2.36 -7.07
CA MET A 1 29.63 2.64 -7.28
C MET A 1 28.83 1.40 -7.69
N LEU A 2 29.33 0.53 -8.60
CA LEU A 2 28.68 -0.72 -9.03
C LEU A 2 28.46 -1.77 -7.92
N LEU A 3 29.42 -1.98 -7.02
CA LEU A 3 29.29 -2.97 -5.94
C LEU A 3 28.14 -2.70 -4.96
N PHE A 4 27.76 -1.43 -4.78
CA PHE A 4 26.64 -1.07 -3.89
C PHE A 4 25.29 -1.52 -4.48
N GLY A 5 25.09 -1.34 -5.78
CA GLY A 5 23.88 -1.78 -6.48
C GLY A 5 23.74 -3.30 -6.48
N LEU A 6 24.84 -4.01 -6.74
CA LEU A 6 24.87 -5.48 -6.72
C LEU A 6 24.58 -6.03 -5.31
N ARG A 7 25.21 -5.45 -4.28
CA ARG A 7 24.98 -5.86 -2.88
C ARG A 7 23.55 -5.59 -2.43
N PHE A 8 22.95 -4.47 -2.85
CA PHE A 8 21.54 -4.16 -2.57
C PHE A 8 20.59 -5.14 -3.26
N ALA A 9 20.81 -5.43 -4.54
CA ALA A 9 20.01 -6.38 -5.31
C ALA A 9 20.06 -7.79 -4.69
N TYR A 10 21.25 -8.26 -4.32
CA TYR A 10 21.44 -9.56 -3.68
C TYR A 10 20.76 -9.66 -2.31
N LYS A 11 20.94 -8.65 -1.44
CA LYS A 11 20.25 -8.60 -0.15
C LYS A 11 18.72 -8.56 -0.29
N ARG A 12 18.22 -7.83 -1.29
CA ARG A 12 16.78 -7.78 -1.60
C ARG A 12 16.27 -9.13 -2.11
N TYR A 13 17.00 -9.78 -3.01
CA TYR A 13 16.66 -11.11 -3.51
C TYR A 13 16.57 -12.13 -2.37
N LEU A 14 17.58 -12.18 -1.51
CA LEU A 14 17.59 -13.05 -0.32
C LEU A 14 16.43 -12.76 0.64
N ALA A 15 16.04 -11.50 0.80
CA ALA A 15 14.89 -11.13 1.63
C ALA A 15 13.54 -11.53 1.02
N VAL A 16 13.43 -11.46 -0.31
CA VAL A 16 12.24 -11.96 -1.03
C VAL A 16 12.17 -13.49 -0.92
N SER A 17 13.26 -14.19 -1.23
CA SER A 17 13.31 -15.65 -1.23
C SER A 17 13.16 -16.25 0.18
N GLY A 18 13.70 -15.57 1.20
CA GLY A 18 13.57 -15.96 2.60
C GLY A 18 12.25 -15.53 3.26
N GLY A 19 11.34 -14.89 2.54
CA GLY A 19 10.00 -14.54 3.04
C GLY A 19 9.93 -13.42 4.10
N TYR A 20 11.06 -12.78 4.45
CA TYR A 20 11.13 -11.70 5.44
C TYR A 20 11.17 -10.29 4.82
N LEU A 21 11.08 -10.16 3.49
CA LEU A 21 10.89 -8.85 2.86
C LEU A 21 9.47 -8.35 3.10
N PHE A 22 9.28 -7.65 4.22
CA PHE A 22 8.01 -7.02 4.49
C PHE A 22 7.86 -5.74 3.63
N PRO A 23 6.77 -5.63 2.87
CA PRO A 23 6.47 -4.40 2.14
C PRO A 23 6.27 -3.26 3.14
N GLY A 24 7.15 -2.25 3.10
CA GLY A 24 7.04 -1.10 3.99
C GLY A 24 5.69 -0.37 3.86
N ARG A 25 5.29 0.41 4.88
CA ARG A 25 3.97 1.08 4.93
C ARG A 25 3.62 1.87 3.67
N LYS A 26 4.61 2.59 3.08
CA LYS A 26 4.41 3.34 1.82
C LYS A 26 4.07 2.42 0.64
N SER A 27 4.68 1.24 0.58
CA SER A 27 4.43 0.27 -0.50
C SER A 27 3.06 -0.41 -0.37
N ILE A 28 2.57 -0.64 0.86
CA ILE A 28 1.22 -1.14 1.12
C ILE A 28 0.18 -0.12 0.62
N VAL A 29 0.33 1.15 1.01
CA VAL A 29 -0.57 2.22 0.55
C VAL A 29 -0.53 2.37 -0.97
N LYS A 30 0.67 2.35 -1.57
CA LYS A 30 0.83 2.43 -3.04
C LYS A 30 0.14 1.26 -3.73
N ARG A 31 0.35 0.03 -3.28
CA ARG A 31 -0.29 -1.16 -3.87
C ARG A 31 -1.82 -1.10 -3.84
N GLU A 32 -2.39 -0.65 -2.72
CA GLU A 32 -3.85 -0.53 -2.57
C GLU A 32 -4.47 0.60 -3.40
N THR A 33 -3.67 1.59 -3.83
CA THR A 33 -4.21 2.83 -4.41
C THR A 33 -3.71 3.15 -5.83
N HIS A 34 -2.65 2.52 -6.30
CA HIS A 34 -2.00 2.85 -7.57
C HIS A 34 -2.87 2.56 -8.80
N LEU A 35 -3.66 1.48 -8.76
CA LEU A 35 -4.49 1.03 -9.88
C LEU A 35 -5.98 1.38 -9.71
N LEU A 36 -6.31 2.25 -8.76
CA LEU A 36 -7.70 2.60 -8.50
C LEU A 36 -8.18 3.71 -9.42
N THR A 37 -9.29 3.44 -10.10
CA THR A 37 -10.03 4.47 -10.85
C THR A 37 -10.87 5.33 -9.88
N LYS A 38 -11.20 6.55 -10.31
CA LYS A 38 -12.07 7.48 -9.55
C LYS A 38 -13.39 6.85 -9.06
N PRO A 39 -14.20 6.15 -9.90
CA PRO A 39 -15.45 5.53 -9.43
C PRO A 39 -15.21 4.45 -8.36
N GLN A 40 -14.12 3.69 -8.48
CA GLN A 40 -13.74 2.69 -7.48
C GLN A 40 -13.33 3.35 -6.16
N ALA A 41 -12.58 4.45 -6.22
CA ALA A 41 -12.22 5.23 -5.03
C ALA A 41 -13.46 5.80 -4.33
N LYS A 42 -14.40 6.37 -5.09
CA LYS A 42 -15.69 6.87 -4.57
C LYS A 42 -16.51 5.77 -3.90
N ARG A 43 -16.61 4.59 -4.52
CA ARG A 43 -17.33 3.43 -3.94
C ARG A 43 -16.70 2.96 -2.62
N ARG A 44 -15.37 2.92 -2.54
CA ARG A 44 -14.65 2.54 -1.31
C ARG A 44 -14.81 3.59 -0.20
N LEU A 45 -14.84 4.88 -0.54
CA LEU A 45 -15.11 5.95 0.42
C LEU A 45 -16.56 5.91 0.93
N LYS A 46 -17.54 5.58 0.08
CA LYS A 46 -18.94 5.37 0.49
C LYS A 46 -19.07 4.21 1.49
N ASN A 47 -18.38 3.10 1.24
CA ASN A 47 -18.43 1.89 2.07
C ASN A 47 -17.28 1.82 3.10
N TRP A 48 -16.83 2.96 3.62
CA TRP A 48 -15.58 3.06 4.38
C TRP A 48 -15.55 2.21 5.66
N LYS A 49 -16.67 2.09 6.39
CA LYS A 49 -16.74 1.29 7.62
C LYS A 49 -16.45 -0.20 7.37
N SER A 50 -17.00 -0.75 6.29
CA SER A 50 -16.70 -2.12 5.84
C SER A 50 -15.23 -2.25 5.42
N MET A 51 -14.70 -1.23 4.75
CA MET A 51 -13.30 -1.23 4.33
C MET A 51 -12.32 -1.22 5.50
N ILE A 52 -12.60 -0.49 6.57
CA ILE A 52 -11.77 -0.53 7.79
C ILE A 52 -11.68 -1.97 8.31
N ARG A 53 -12.80 -2.70 8.40
CA ARG A 53 -12.82 -4.10 8.86
C ARG A 53 -11.93 -4.97 7.96
N ILE A 54 -12.10 -4.88 6.64
CA ILE A 54 -11.30 -5.65 5.67
C ILE A 54 -9.80 -5.34 5.82
N TYR A 55 -9.42 -4.07 6.00
CA TYR A 55 -8.02 -3.72 6.20
C TYR A 55 -7.46 -4.20 7.55
N ARG A 56 -8.29 -4.25 8.59
CA ARG A 56 -7.90 -4.80 9.90
C ARG A 56 -7.71 -6.32 9.83
N GLU A 57 -8.58 -7.03 9.12
CA GLU A 57 -8.44 -8.47 8.84
C GLU A 57 -7.17 -8.77 8.03
N LYS A 58 -6.77 -7.88 7.11
CA LYS A 58 -5.45 -7.94 6.42
C LYS A 58 -4.25 -7.61 7.32
N GLY A 59 -4.45 -7.29 8.59
CA GLY A 59 -3.38 -6.92 9.54
C GLY A 59 -2.86 -5.49 9.40
N TYR A 60 -3.58 -4.59 8.73
CA TYR A 60 -3.12 -3.20 8.59
C TYR A 60 -3.31 -2.42 9.89
N SER A 61 -2.28 -1.66 10.25
CA SER A 61 -2.35 -0.72 11.37
C SER A 61 -3.26 0.47 11.02
N TYR A 62 -3.95 1.04 12.01
CA TYR A 62 -4.79 2.23 11.81
C TYR A 62 -4.06 3.41 11.13
N PRO A 63 -2.77 3.70 11.42
CA PRO A 63 -2.01 4.71 10.68
C PRO A 63 -1.86 4.40 9.19
N THR A 64 -1.88 3.12 8.79
CA THR A 64 -1.82 2.70 7.38
C THR A 64 -3.17 2.90 6.72
N ILE A 65 -4.26 2.50 7.40
CA ILE A 65 -5.65 2.69 6.94
C ILE A 65 -5.96 4.18 6.75
N SER A 66 -5.51 5.04 7.67
CA SER A 66 -5.65 6.49 7.57
C SER A 66 -4.95 7.06 6.32
N ARG A 67 -3.73 6.57 6.00
CA ARG A 67 -3.01 6.98 4.79
C ARG A 67 -3.71 6.51 3.51
N ILE A 68 -4.28 5.30 3.51
CA ILE A 68 -5.11 4.81 2.39
C ILE A 68 -6.30 5.74 2.19
N LYS A 69 -7.00 6.15 3.26
CA LYS A 69 -8.12 7.11 3.18
C LYS A 69 -7.71 8.42 2.51
N LYS A 70 -6.61 9.02 2.97
CA LYS A 70 -6.06 10.28 2.40
C LYS A 70 -5.73 10.15 0.93
N ARG A 71 -5.23 8.99 0.49
CA ARG A 71 -4.89 8.77 -0.91
C ARG A 71 -6.15 8.57 -1.77
N LEU A 72 -7.16 7.87 -1.27
CA LEU A 72 -8.46 7.72 -1.93
C LEU A 72 -9.18 9.05 -2.10
N THR A 73 -9.15 9.92 -1.09
CA THR A 73 -9.74 11.26 -1.19
C THR A 73 -9.02 12.10 -2.24
N LYS A 74 -7.70 11.98 -2.35
CA LYS A 74 -6.92 12.66 -3.39
C LYS A 74 -7.30 12.17 -4.80
N ILE A 75 -7.37 10.86 -5.02
CA ILE A 75 -7.82 10.28 -6.31
C ILE A 75 -9.25 10.70 -6.66
N ASN A 76 -10.13 10.84 -5.66
CA ASN A 76 -11.49 11.32 -5.88
C ASN A 76 -11.56 12.82 -6.22
N ALA A 77 -10.60 13.61 -5.74
CA ALA A 77 -10.54 15.06 -5.92
C ALA A 77 -9.76 15.51 -7.16
N GLU A 78 -8.89 14.67 -7.74
CA GLU A 78 -8.11 14.95 -8.95
C GLU A 78 -9.00 14.92 -10.23
N SER A 79 -10.02 15.78 -10.31
CA SER A 79 -10.85 15.97 -11.51
C SER A 79 -11.21 17.41 -11.73
#